data_AF-A0A1A1YQV5-F1
#
_entry.id   AF-A0A1A1YQV5-F1
#
_cell.length_a   1.000
_cell.length_b   1.000
_cell.length_c   1.000
_cell.angle_alpha   90.00
_cell.angle_beta   90.00
_cell.angle_gamma   90.00
#
_symmetry.space_group_name_H-M   'P 1'
#
loop_
_entity.id
_entity.type
_entity.pdbx_description
1 polymer ?
#
loop_
_entity_poly.entity_id
_entity_poly.type
_entity_poly.pdbx_seq_one_letter_code
_entity_poly.pdbx_strand_id
1 'polypeptide(L)'
;MTTTTMQQEADRLGGFYVPRYEVKIEGANLPRDVVFDVRSVTYRDDVDGLDSFDLVVNNWDEPNHRFKYIGSETASMLKPGHADYPRVTLFEPCGKEVELRMGYGNDFITMLRGSFTTMQPSFAGGAAELTVSGMNVLHQLRRKQYTTTWTDKKDSEIARDIAARTDNGHKRFPLPIKIDDEALGKEKSIPLVTQQNTYDIDFLFQRARKRGYVMFVQEADETRPRQLYFGPSRPGMIPGIRDVVYELAWGRSLLEFKPTIKTANQIGKVTVRGWHRTRKEPISRTVDLDDERITANKDLHRVINACAAREEMVVDEPVFTNCEARERAIAILLDQTKELVTADVKIVGLPELRAGQIVVIKELGARLSGKYFVTKTQHSMDESGYLTTFSCRREAGVD
;
A
#
# COMPACT_ATOMS: atom_id res chain seq x y z
N MET A 1 8.78 19.62 0.08
CA MET A 1 8.02 19.25 1.29
C MET A 1 7.68 20.45 2.13
N THR A 2 6.43 20.88 2.06
CA THR A 2 5.86 21.84 3.00
C THR A 2 5.17 21.04 4.11
N THR A 3 5.40 21.38 5.38
CA THR A 3 4.67 20.77 6.49
C THR A 3 3.32 21.45 6.63
N THR A 4 2.24 20.66 6.68
CA THR A 4 0.88 21.18 6.81
C THR A 4 0.19 20.60 8.04
N THR A 5 -0.47 21.45 8.81
CA THR A 5 -1.25 21.05 9.99
C THR A 5 -2.66 20.65 9.59
N MET A 6 -3.34 19.86 10.43
CA MET A 6 -4.75 19.51 10.20
C MET A 6 -5.68 20.73 10.13
N GLN A 7 -5.36 21.82 10.82
CA GLN A 7 -6.17 23.03 10.79
C GLN A 7 -6.11 23.70 9.40
N GLN A 8 -4.92 23.77 8.80
CA GLN A 8 -4.77 24.27 7.43
C GLN A 8 -5.47 23.38 6.40
N GLU A 9 -5.45 22.06 6.60
CA GLU A 9 -6.22 21.14 5.75
C GLU A 9 -7.73 21.28 5.96
N ALA A 10 -8.18 21.52 7.19
CA ALA A 10 -9.58 21.80 7.48
C ALA A 10 -10.03 23.05 6.72
N ASP A 11 -9.29 24.15 6.80
CA ASP A 11 -9.63 25.40 6.11
C ASP A 11 -9.73 25.22 4.59
N ARG A 12 -8.84 24.38 4.03
CA ARG A 12 -8.86 24.05 2.59
C ARG A 12 -10.05 23.18 2.20
N LEU A 13 -10.36 22.16 2.99
CA LEU A 13 -11.38 21.15 2.70
C LEU A 13 -12.77 21.51 3.25
N GLY A 14 -13.01 22.80 3.54
CA GLY A 14 -14.32 23.29 4.01
C GLY A 14 -14.69 22.78 5.41
N GLY A 15 -13.71 22.68 6.30
CA GLY A 15 -13.86 22.31 7.71
C GLY A 15 -14.15 20.82 7.94
N PHE A 16 -13.89 19.95 6.96
CA PHE A 16 -14.25 18.53 6.99
C PHE A 16 -15.75 18.26 7.19
N TYR A 17 -16.61 19.22 6.84
CA TYR A 17 -18.03 19.21 7.25
C TYR A 17 -18.91 18.29 6.40
N VAL A 18 -18.63 18.15 5.11
CA VAL A 18 -19.46 17.38 4.17
C VAL A 18 -18.63 16.28 3.50
N PRO A 19 -18.34 15.16 4.20
CA PRO A 19 -17.68 14.03 3.58
C PRO A 19 -18.58 13.45 2.48
N ARG A 20 -17.99 13.19 1.31
CA ARG A 20 -18.71 12.60 0.18
C ARG A 20 -17.82 11.62 -0.57
N TYR A 21 -18.42 10.54 -1.03
CA TYR A 21 -17.81 9.61 -1.97
C TYR A 21 -18.53 9.66 -3.32
N GLU A 22 -17.82 9.27 -4.37
CA GLU A 22 -18.37 9.05 -5.70
C GLU A 22 -17.85 7.70 -6.19
N VAL A 23 -18.77 6.80 -6.54
CA VAL A 23 -18.46 5.52 -7.18
C VAL A 23 -18.99 5.60 -8.60
N LYS A 24 -18.09 5.38 -9.56
CA LYS A 24 -18.45 5.27 -10.99
C LYS A 24 -18.24 3.85 -11.45
N ILE A 25 -19.21 3.32 -12.18
CA ILE A 25 -19.14 2.00 -12.81
C ILE A 25 -19.27 2.23 -14.32
N GLU A 26 -18.29 1.76 -15.11
CA GLU A 26 -18.21 2.01 -16.56
C GLU A 26 -18.28 3.51 -16.92
N GLY A 27 -17.68 4.36 -16.08
CA GLY A 27 -17.69 5.82 -16.24
C GLY A 27 -19.01 6.51 -15.88
N ALA A 28 -20.07 5.75 -15.57
CA ALA A 28 -21.35 6.29 -15.12
C ALA A 28 -21.44 6.35 -13.59
N ASN A 29 -22.03 7.42 -13.06
CA ASN A 29 -22.33 7.52 -11.63
C ASN A 29 -23.36 6.47 -11.22
N LEU A 30 -23.26 5.99 -9.98
CA LEU A 30 -24.29 5.13 -9.40
C LEU A 30 -25.68 5.80 -9.51
N PRO A 31 -26.72 5.05 -9.92
CA PRO A 31 -28.10 5.51 -9.85
C PRO A 31 -28.45 5.99 -8.44
N ARG A 32 -29.29 7.03 -8.35
CA ARG A 32 -29.57 7.72 -7.07
C ARG A 32 -30.13 6.76 -6.01
N ASP A 33 -30.97 5.82 -6.41
CA ASP A 33 -31.50 4.74 -5.58
C ASP A 33 -30.40 3.82 -5.03
N VAL A 34 -29.40 3.49 -5.85
CA VAL A 34 -28.27 2.64 -5.44
C VAL A 34 -27.35 3.38 -4.47
N VAL A 35 -27.15 4.69 -4.66
CA VAL A 35 -26.33 5.51 -3.72
C VAL A 35 -26.91 5.47 -2.31
N PHE A 36 -28.24 5.50 -2.16
CA PHE A 36 -28.88 5.38 -0.85
C PHE A 36 -28.81 3.97 -0.25
N ASP A 37 -28.56 2.95 -1.07
CA ASP A 37 -28.35 1.60 -0.57
C ASP A 37 -26.92 1.38 -0.06
N VAL A 38 -25.95 2.20 -0.45
CA VAL A 38 -24.56 2.08 0.03
C VAL A 38 -24.48 2.56 1.49
N ARG A 39 -24.20 1.61 2.41
CA ARG A 39 -24.04 1.86 3.85
C ARG A 39 -22.63 2.31 4.22
N SER A 40 -21.62 1.68 3.61
CA SER A 40 -20.24 2.02 3.89
C SER A 40 -19.36 1.83 2.67
N VAL A 41 -18.37 2.70 2.54
CA VAL A 41 -17.30 2.61 1.54
C VAL A 41 -15.97 2.56 2.26
N THR A 42 -15.17 1.54 1.99
CA THR A 42 -13.83 1.40 2.56
C THR A 42 -12.81 1.27 1.44
N TYR A 43 -11.76 2.07 1.47
CA TYR A 43 -10.59 1.96 0.62
C TYR A 43 -9.38 1.57 1.46
N ARG A 44 -8.52 0.67 0.96
CA ARG A 44 -7.28 0.26 1.64
C ARG A 44 -6.10 0.29 0.67
N ASP A 45 -4.99 0.83 1.13
CA ASP A 45 -3.69 0.75 0.47
C ASP A 45 -2.59 0.25 1.40
N ASP A 46 -1.55 -0.32 0.79
CA ASP A 46 -0.45 -0.95 1.50
C ASP A 46 0.81 -0.86 0.63
N VAL A 47 1.94 -0.45 1.21
CA VAL A 47 3.23 -0.44 0.49
C VAL A 47 3.67 -1.83 0.00
N ASP A 48 3.13 -2.87 0.64
CA ASP A 48 3.48 -4.27 0.44
C ASP A 48 2.39 -5.08 -0.26
N GLY A 49 1.21 -4.49 -0.44
CA GLY A 49 0.00 -5.15 -0.92
C GLY A 49 -0.58 -4.50 -2.16
N LEU A 50 -1.73 -5.03 -2.58
CA LEU A 50 -2.53 -4.41 -3.64
C LEU A 50 -3.62 -3.57 -3.01
N ASP A 51 -3.83 -2.39 -3.58
CA ASP A 51 -4.93 -1.54 -3.21
C ASP A 51 -6.27 -2.24 -3.47
N SER A 52 -7.19 -2.07 -2.53
CA SER A 52 -8.52 -2.68 -2.57
C SER A 52 -9.57 -1.72 -2.05
N PHE A 53 -10.83 -1.99 -2.38
CA PHE A 53 -11.95 -1.29 -1.82
C PHE A 53 -13.11 -2.25 -1.55
N ASP A 54 -13.92 -1.92 -0.56
CA ASP A 54 -15.15 -2.61 -0.20
C ASP A 54 -16.31 -1.64 -0.21
N LEU A 55 -17.44 -2.10 -0.73
CA LEU A 55 -18.73 -1.44 -0.68
C LEU A 55 -19.69 -2.36 0.04
N VAL A 56 -20.32 -1.88 1.11
CA VAL A 56 -21.42 -2.58 1.77
C VAL A 56 -22.71 -1.92 1.33
N VAL A 57 -23.58 -2.68 0.65
CA VAL A 57 -24.87 -2.19 0.16
C VAL A 57 -26.02 -2.95 0.80
N ASN A 58 -27.10 -2.23 1.09
CA ASN A 58 -28.37 -2.82 1.51
C ASN A 58 -28.97 -3.61 0.35
N ASN A 59 -29.13 -4.92 0.53
CA ASN A 59 -29.65 -5.81 -0.49
C ASN A 59 -31.15 -6.11 -0.29
N TRP A 60 -31.82 -5.49 0.69
CA TRP A 60 -33.23 -5.74 0.97
C TRP A 60 -34.16 -4.66 0.40
N ASP A 61 -35.19 -5.10 -0.34
CA ASP A 61 -36.31 -4.28 -0.82
C ASP A 61 -37.54 -4.55 0.05
N GLU A 62 -37.71 -3.75 1.10
CA GLU A 62 -38.79 -3.92 2.08
C GLU A 62 -40.19 -3.86 1.43
N PRO A 63 -40.53 -2.90 0.56
CA PRO A 63 -41.85 -2.86 -0.08
C PRO A 63 -42.21 -4.09 -0.92
N ASN A 64 -41.23 -4.74 -1.55
CA ASN A 64 -41.45 -5.85 -2.46
C ASN A 64 -41.09 -7.21 -1.85
N HIS A 65 -40.64 -7.25 -0.59
CA HIS A 65 -40.16 -8.44 0.12
C HIS A 65 -39.18 -9.30 -0.70
N ARG A 66 -38.25 -8.66 -1.40
CA ARG A 66 -37.28 -9.32 -2.29
C ARG A 66 -35.89 -8.72 -2.15
N PHE A 67 -34.88 -9.42 -2.66
CA PHE A 67 -33.53 -8.88 -2.74
C PHE A 67 -33.36 -7.97 -3.97
N LYS A 68 -32.64 -6.86 -3.80
CA LYS A 68 -32.45 -5.83 -4.84
C LYS A 68 -31.44 -6.23 -5.90
N TYR A 69 -30.33 -6.84 -5.49
CA TYR A 69 -29.17 -7.11 -6.34
C TYR A 69 -28.94 -8.61 -6.53
N ILE A 70 -28.95 -9.39 -5.44
CA ILE A 70 -28.66 -10.84 -5.47
C ILE A 70 -29.52 -11.62 -4.46
N GLY A 71 -30.04 -12.78 -4.86
CA GLY A 71 -30.87 -13.70 -4.08
C GLY A 71 -32.35 -13.80 -4.53
N SER A 72 -32.81 -12.91 -5.41
CA SER A 72 -34.20 -12.92 -5.94
C SER A 72 -34.27 -12.84 -7.46
N GLU A 73 -33.12 -12.87 -8.14
CA GLU A 73 -33.02 -12.86 -9.59
C GLU A 73 -33.53 -14.16 -10.20
N THR A 74 -34.13 -14.04 -11.38
CA THR A 74 -34.52 -15.18 -12.21
C THR A 74 -33.58 -15.26 -13.43
N ALA A 75 -33.49 -16.45 -14.05
CA ALA A 75 -32.66 -16.63 -15.25
C ALA A 75 -33.04 -15.69 -16.41
N SER A 76 -34.27 -15.17 -16.44
CA SER A 76 -34.72 -14.17 -17.42
C SER A 76 -34.19 -12.77 -17.11
N MET A 77 -34.05 -12.42 -15.82
CA MET A 77 -33.51 -11.12 -15.38
C MET A 77 -32.02 -10.97 -15.68
N LEU A 78 -31.28 -12.09 -15.73
CA LEU A 78 -29.86 -12.14 -16.08
C LEU A 78 -29.60 -12.07 -17.59
N LYS A 79 -30.63 -11.93 -18.42
CA LYS A 79 -30.47 -11.80 -19.88
C LYS A 79 -30.42 -10.33 -20.29
N PRO A 80 -29.48 -9.94 -21.18
CA PRO A 80 -29.48 -8.60 -21.76
C PRO A 80 -30.83 -8.25 -22.38
N GLY A 81 -31.36 -7.06 -22.06
CA GLY A 81 -32.65 -6.58 -22.55
C GLY A 81 -33.82 -6.71 -21.55
N HIS A 82 -33.63 -7.41 -20.42
CA HIS A 82 -34.60 -7.37 -19.32
C HIS A 82 -34.54 -6.04 -18.56
N ALA A 83 -35.67 -5.52 -18.08
CA ALA A 83 -35.74 -4.22 -17.38
C ALA A 83 -34.84 -4.17 -16.13
N ASP A 84 -34.80 -5.27 -15.36
CA ASP A 84 -33.97 -5.38 -14.16
C ASP A 84 -32.50 -5.76 -14.43
N TYR A 85 -32.12 -6.09 -15.66
CA TYR A 85 -30.76 -6.54 -16.02
C TYR A 85 -29.65 -5.58 -15.55
N PRO A 86 -29.76 -4.25 -15.72
CA PRO A 86 -28.73 -3.32 -15.27
C PRO A 86 -28.54 -3.31 -13.75
N ARG A 87 -29.60 -3.56 -12.98
CA ARG A 87 -29.57 -3.54 -11.52
C ARG A 87 -28.99 -4.85 -10.95
N VAL A 88 -29.47 -6.01 -11.43
CA VAL A 88 -29.01 -7.32 -10.92
C VAL A 88 -27.57 -7.60 -11.30
N THR A 89 -27.12 -7.11 -12.47
CA THR A 89 -25.72 -7.28 -12.90
C THR A 89 -24.78 -6.18 -12.38
N LEU A 90 -25.29 -5.17 -11.68
CA LEU A 90 -24.54 -3.93 -11.38
C LEU A 90 -23.19 -4.20 -10.71
N PHE A 91 -23.20 -5.11 -9.73
CA PHE A 91 -22.04 -5.46 -8.91
C PHE A 91 -21.33 -6.75 -9.33
N GLU A 92 -21.71 -7.34 -10.47
CA GLU A 92 -21.11 -8.60 -10.92
C GLU A 92 -19.58 -8.52 -10.99
N PRO A 93 -18.87 -9.53 -10.46
CA PRO A 93 -17.43 -9.57 -10.50
C PRO A 93 -16.96 -9.83 -11.93
N CYS A 94 -15.81 -9.24 -12.26
CA CYS A 94 -15.21 -9.25 -13.60
C CYS A 94 -16.02 -8.45 -14.63
N GLY A 95 -15.32 -7.59 -15.38
CA GLY A 95 -15.85 -6.99 -16.61
C GLY A 95 -16.34 -5.55 -16.49
N LYS A 96 -16.45 -4.99 -15.28
CA LYS A 96 -16.77 -3.57 -15.07
C LYS A 96 -15.60 -2.81 -14.44
N GLU A 97 -15.21 -1.70 -15.05
CA GLU A 97 -14.29 -0.73 -14.48
C GLU A 97 -15.01 0.11 -13.42
N VAL A 98 -14.41 0.18 -12.24
CA VAL A 98 -14.94 0.92 -11.09
C VAL A 98 -13.92 1.98 -10.70
N GLU A 99 -14.38 3.23 -10.62
CA GLU A 99 -13.62 4.35 -10.09
C GLU A 99 -14.22 4.76 -8.75
N LEU A 100 -13.41 4.69 -7.68
CA LEU A 100 -13.75 5.18 -6.36
C LEU A 100 -13.06 6.52 -6.12
N ARG A 101 -13.85 7.55 -5.80
CA ARG A 101 -13.38 8.86 -5.41
C ARG A 101 -13.92 9.22 -4.03
N MET A 102 -13.08 9.82 -3.19
CA MET A 102 -13.44 10.24 -1.84
C MET A 102 -12.96 11.67 -1.60
N GLY A 103 -13.69 12.42 -0.78
CA GLY A 103 -13.42 13.84 -0.60
C GLY A 103 -14.42 14.57 0.28
N TYR A 104 -14.39 15.90 0.18
CA TYR A 104 -15.30 16.79 0.89
C TYR A 104 -15.96 17.77 -0.10
N GLY A 105 -17.27 17.94 0.03
CA GLY A 105 -18.03 18.84 -0.84
C GLY A 105 -17.90 18.46 -2.33
N ASN A 106 -17.17 19.28 -3.10
CA ASN A 106 -16.89 19.07 -4.52
C ASN A 106 -15.43 18.67 -4.80
N ASP A 107 -14.57 18.66 -3.78
CA ASP A 107 -13.16 18.32 -3.90
C ASP A 107 -12.97 16.82 -3.70
N PHE A 108 -12.87 16.09 -4.81
CA PHE A 108 -12.75 14.63 -4.83
C PHE A 108 -11.38 14.18 -5.33
N ILE A 109 -10.81 13.21 -4.63
CA ILE A 109 -9.59 12.53 -5.02
C ILE A 109 -9.93 11.12 -5.48
N THR A 110 -9.40 10.73 -6.64
CA THR A 110 -9.51 9.36 -7.12
C THR A 110 -8.65 8.46 -6.25
N MET A 111 -9.31 7.61 -5.47
CA MET A 111 -8.63 6.68 -4.56
C MET A 111 -8.08 5.48 -5.34
N LEU A 112 -8.92 4.90 -6.21
CA LEU A 112 -8.58 3.73 -6.99
C LEU A 112 -9.45 3.61 -8.24
N ARG A 113 -8.85 3.08 -9.32
CA ARG A 113 -9.55 2.50 -10.47
C ARG A 113 -9.27 1.01 -10.57
N GLY A 114 -10.32 0.20 -10.57
CA GLY A 114 -10.19 -1.25 -10.50
C GLY A 114 -11.40 -1.95 -11.06
N SER A 115 -11.61 -3.19 -10.63
CA SER A 115 -12.80 -3.96 -10.99
C SER A 115 -13.27 -4.77 -9.78
N PHE A 116 -14.56 -5.08 -9.73
CA PHE A 116 -15.10 -6.00 -8.74
C PHE A 116 -14.49 -7.39 -8.89
N THR A 117 -14.03 -7.95 -7.78
CA THR A 117 -13.43 -9.28 -7.70
C THR A 117 -14.28 -10.25 -6.91
N THR A 118 -15.06 -9.74 -5.94
CA THR A 118 -15.81 -10.58 -5.01
C THR A 118 -17.16 -9.93 -4.71
N MET A 119 -18.21 -10.75 -4.74
CA MET A 119 -19.52 -10.43 -4.20
C MET A 119 -19.82 -11.40 -3.06
N GLN A 120 -20.11 -10.87 -1.89
CA GLN A 120 -20.43 -11.65 -0.70
C GLN A 120 -21.79 -11.20 -0.15
N PRO A 121 -22.88 -11.87 -0.57
CA PRO A 121 -24.18 -11.62 0.04
C PRO A 121 -24.25 -12.23 1.45
N SER A 122 -24.90 -11.50 2.35
CA SER A 122 -25.18 -11.90 3.73
C SER A 122 -26.70 -11.97 3.94
N PHE A 123 -27.20 -13.18 4.17
CA PHE A 123 -28.61 -13.45 4.43
C PHE A 123 -28.81 -13.84 5.90
N ALA A 124 -28.69 -12.86 6.80
CA ALA A 124 -28.98 -13.04 8.21
C ALA A 124 -30.46 -12.76 8.50
N GLY A 125 -30.99 -13.18 9.65
CA GLY A 125 -32.35 -12.87 10.10
C GLY A 125 -32.61 -11.37 10.41
N GLY A 126 -31.70 -10.49 9.99
CA GLY A 126 -31.78 -9.03 10.09
C GLY A 126 -31.66 -8.37 8.69
N ALA A 127 -31.01 -7.22 8.60
CA ALA A 127 -30.81 -6.54 7.32
C ALA A 127 -29.96 -7.40 6.37
N ALA A 128 -30.47 -7.67 5.16
CA ALA A 128 -29.71 -8.35 4.13
C ALA A 128 -28.71 -7.38 3.51
N GLU A 129 -27.44 -7.77 3.50
CA GLU A 129 -26.35 -6.94 3.00
C GLU A 129 -25.62 -7.65 1.87
N LEU A 130 -25.04 -6.86 0.98
CA LEU A 130 -24.12 -7.33 -0.04
C LEU A 130 -22.81 -6.57 0.12
N THR A 131 -21.75 -7.31 0.43
CA THR A 131 -20.39 -6.76 0.42
C THR A 131 -19.77 -7.02 -0.94
N VAL A 132 -19.39 -5.95 -1.63
CA VAL A 132 -18.72 -6.02 -2.93
C VAL A 132 -17.30 -5.52 -2.75
N SER A 133 -16.34 -6.38 -3.04
CA SER A 133 -14.92 -6.04 -2.97
C SER A 133 -14.34 -5.93 -4.37
N GLY A 134 -13.49 -4.94 -4.57
CA GLY A 134 -12.74 -4.77 -5.80
C GLY A 134 -11.26 -4.49 -5.53
N MET A 135 -10.46 -4.77 -6.55
CA MET A 135 -9.01 -4.61 -6.51
C MET A 135 -8.54 -3.79 -7.71
N ASN A 136 -7.39 -3.14 -7.56
CA ASN A 136 -6.73 -2.48 -8.67
C ASN A 136 -6.40 -3.48 -9.80
N VAL A 137 -6.19 -2.98 -11.02
CA VAL A 137 -5.76 -3.73 -12.22
C VAL A 137 -4.57 -4.65 -11.95
N LEU A 138 -3.72 -4.30 -10.97
CA LEU A 138 -2.59 -5.14 -10.57
C LEU A 138 -2.99 -6.55 -10.10
N HIS A 139 -4.22 -6.79 -9.63
CA HIS A 139 -4.65 -8.16 -9.26
C HIS A 139 -4.69 -9.10 -10.47
N GLN A 140 -4.87 -8.56 -11.68
CA GLN A 140 -4.87 -9.33 -12.93
C GLN A 140 -3.52 -10.00 -13.21
N LEU A 141 -2.46 -9.50 -12.59
CA LEU A 141 -1.10 -10.03 -12.71
C LEU A 141 -0.89 -11.29 -11.86
N ARG A 142 -1.84 -11.63 -10.98
CA ARG A 142 -1.84 -12.87 -10.19
C ARG A 142 -2.56 -14.03 -10.88
N ARG A 143 -2.76 -13.96 -12.21
CA ARG A 143 -3.44 -15.02 -12.97
C ARG A 143 -2.54 -16.20 -13.35
N LYS A 144 -1.26 -15.94 -13.63
CA LYS A 144 -0.31 -16.97 -14.09
C LYS A 144 1.07 -16.73 -13.48
N GLN A 145 1.69 -17.82 -13.07
CA GLN A 145 3.05 -17.82 -12.57
C GLN A 145 4.02 -17.97 -13.75
N TYR A 146 5.14 -17.25 -13.68
CA TYR A 146 6.17 -17.32 -14.69
C TYR A 146 7.49 -17.78 -14.07
N THR A 147 8.29 -18.42 -14.92
CA THR A 147 9.69 -18.75 -14.62
C THR A 147 10.55 -18.04 -15.63
N THR A 148 11.51 -17.25 -15.16
CA THR A 148 12.40 -16.46 -16.01
C THR A 148 13.70 -16.20 -15.30
N THR A 149 14.78 -16.17 -16.07
CA THR A 149 16.12 -15.87 -15.58
C THR A 149 16.64 -14.63 -16.28
N TRP A 150 17.26 -13.74 -15.52
CA TRP A 150 18.01 -12.58 -16.01
C TRP A 150 19.46 -12.69 -15.56
N THR A 151 20.37 -12.36 -16.47
CA THR A 151 21.82 -12.37 -16.23
C THR A 151 22.34 -10.95 -16.38
N ASP A 152 23.18 -10.52 -15.44
CA ASP A 152 23.82 -9.19 -15.40
C ASP A 152 22.86 -8.00 -15.54
N LYS A 153 21.61 -8.14 -15.06
CA LYS A 153 20.61 -7.06 -15.10
C LYS A 153 20.44 -6.37 -13.75
N LYS A 154 20.06 -5.09 -13.81
CA LYS A 154 19.62 -4.29 -12.67
C LYS A 154 18.15 -4.53 -12.36
N ASP A 155 17.70 -4.20 -11.15
CA ASP A 155 16.30 -4.40 -10.72
C ASP A 155 15.33 -3.57 -11.56
N SER A 156 15.70 -2.32 -11.83
CA SER A 156 15.01 -1.42 -12.73
C SER A 156 14.92 -1.97 -14.17
N GLU A 157 16.00 -2.58 -14.67
CA GLU A 157 16.01 -3.18 -16.02
C GLU A 157 15.12 -4.44 -16.09
N ILE A 158 15.08 -5.22 -15.01
CA ILE A 158 14.19 -6.38 -14.88
C ILE A 158 12.74 -5.91 -14.90
N ALA A 159 12.39 -4.85 -14.16
CA ALA A 159 11.05 -4.27 -14.20
C ALA A 159 10.66 -3.80 -15.61
N ARG A 160 11.58 -3.15 -16.33
CA ARG A 160 11.38 -2.75 -17.74
C ARG A 160 11.18 -3.95 -18.66
N ASP A 161 11.96 -5.00 -18.46
CA ASP A 161 11.87 -6.25 -19.23
C ASP A 161 10.52 -6.94 -19.03
N ILE A 162 10.05 -7.05 -17.78
CA ILE A 162 8.73 -7.61 -17.45
C ILE A 162 7.61 -6.80 -18.11
N ALA A 163 7.70 -5.47 -18.10
CA ALA A 163 6.72 -4.59 -18.76
C ALA A 163 6.61 -4.82 -20.28
N ALA A 164 7.70 -5.24 -20.93
CA ALA A 164 7.76 -5.48 -22.36
C ALA A 164 7.35 -6.90 -22.76
N ARG A 165 7.29 -7.84 -21.82
CA ARG A 165 6.99 -9.24 -22.11
C ARG A 165 5.53 -9.46 -22.47
N THR A 166 5.31 -10.40 -23.38
CA THR A 166 3.99 -10.86 -23.80
C THR A 166 3.78 -12.33 -23.44
N ASP A 167 2.52 -12.73 -23.30
CA ASP A 167 2.06 -14.10 -23.15
C ASP A 167 0.76 -14.25 -23.95
N ASN A 168 0.67 -15.26 -24.82
CA ASN A 168 -0.47 -15.48 -25.72
C ASN A 168 -0.91 -14.21 -26.50
N GLY A 169 0.05 -13.46 -27.04
CA GLY A 169 -0.22 -12.24 -27.83
C GLY A 169 -0.64 -11.01 -27.01
N HIS A 170 -0.80 -11.14 -25.69
CA HIS A 170 -1.15 -10.04 -24.79
C HIS A 170 0.06 -9.64 -23.96
N LYS A 171 0.20 -8.36 -23.60
CA LYS A 171 1.24 -7.94 -22.65
C LYS A 171 0.99 -8.64 -21.30
N ARG A 172 2.05 -9.16 -20.68
CA ARG A 172 1.97 -9.71 -19.31
C ARG A 172 1.56 -8.62 -18.33
N PHE A 173 2.07 -7.41 -18.54
CA PHE A 173 1.68 -6.22 -17.79
C PHE A 173 0.68 -5.37 -18.60
N PRO A 174 -0.52 -5.07 -18.06
CA PRO A 174 -1.51 -4.26 -18.75
C PRO A 174 -1.15 -2.77 -18.77
N LEU A 175 -0.22 -2.34 -17.90
CA LEU A 175 0.22 -0.96 -17.75
C LEU A 175 1.71 -0.81 -18.11
N PRO A 176 2.14 0.33 -18.67
CA PRO A 176 3.56 0.65 -18.76
C PRO A 176 4.16 0.81 -17.36
N ILE A 177 5.41 0.39 -17.17
CA ILE A 177 6.15 0.58 -15.92
C ILE A 177 7.12 1.76 -16.08
N LYS A 178 6.92 2.81 -15.28
CA LYS A 178 7.82 3.96 -15.17
C LYS A 178 8.85 3.68 -14.07
N ILE A 179 10.10 3.86 -14.44
CA ILE A 179 11.26 3.70 -13.57
C ILE A 179 11.92 5.06 -13.36
N ASP A 180 12.53 5.23 -12.20
CA ASP A 180 13.36 6.38 -11.85
C ASP A 180 14.77 6.24 -12.47
N ASP A 181 15.14 7.16 -13.37
CA ASP A 181 16.38 7.08 -14.14
C ASP A 181 17.63 7.33 -13.28
N GLU A 182 17.53 8.10 -12.20
CA GLU A 182 18.64 8.29 -11.25
C GLU A 182 18.89 7.02 -10.43
N ALA A 183 17.82 6.34 -10.03
CA ALA A 183 17.87 5.06 -9.33
C ALA A 183 18.54 3.99 -10.21
N LEU A 184 18.15 3.92 -11.49
CA LEU A 184 18.79 3.06 -12.49
C LEU A 184 20.30 3.32 -12.61
N GLY A 185 20.72 4.60 -12.54
CA GLY A 185 22.12 4.99 -12.58
C GLY A 185 22.94 4.52 -11.37
N LYS A 186 22.32 4.46 -10.19
CA LYS A 186 22.95 4.05 -8.92
C LYS A 186 22.91 2.53 -8.68
N GLU A 187 22.05 1.81 -9.40
CA GLU A 187 21.90 0.37 -9.27
C GLU A 187 23.12 -0.40 -9.76
N LYS A 188 23.52 -1.41 -8.97
CA LYS A 188 24.50 -2.42 -9.39
C LYS A 188 23.78 -3.55 -10.12
N SER A 189 24.37 -4.00 -11.22
CA SER A 189 23.91 -5.20 -11.93
C SER A 189 24.02 -6.42 -11.04
N ILE A 190 23.09 -7.35 -11.22
CA ILE A 190 23.04 -8.59 -10.45
C ILE A 190 23.41 -9.72 -11.41
N PRO A 191 24.43 -10.54 -11.07
CA PRO A 191 24.93 -11.57 -11.99
C PRO A 191 23.85 -12.55 -12.42
N LEU A 192 22.98 -12.97 -11.50
CA LEU A 192 21.90 -13.90 -11.79
C LEU A 192 20.69 -13.60 -10.91
N VAL A 193 19.54 -13.41 -11.55
CA VAL A 193 18.25 -13.31 -10.88
C VAL A 193 17.27 -14.27 -11.55
N THR A 194 16.64 -15.12 -10.76
CA THR A 194 15.64 -16.08 -11.26
C THR A 194 14.31 -15.84 -10.57
N GLN A 195 13.28 -15.62 -11.37
CA GLN A 195 11.89 -15.76 -10.99
C GLN A 195 11.53 -17.25 -11.12
N GLN A 196 11.18 -17.89 -10.01
CA GLN A 196 10.87 -19.32 -9.97
C GLN A 196 9.39 -19.49 -9.69
N ASN A 197 8.60 -19.82 -10.70
CA ASN A 197 7.16 -20.09 -10.59
C ASN A 197 6.41 -19.08 -9.69
N THR A 198 6.66 -17.79 -9.93
CA THR A 198 6.12 -16.68 -9.12
C THR A 198 5.36 -15.72 -10.01
N TYR A 199 4.38 -15.01 -9.45
CA TYR A 199 3.66 -13.98 -10.18
C TYR A 199 4.57 -12.78 -10.43
N ASP A 200 4.46 -12.16 -11.60
CA ASP A 200 5.30 -11.01 -11.98
C ASP A 200 5.19 -9.89 -10.94
N ILE A 201 3.99 -9.62 -10.42
CA ILE A 201 3.74 -8.58 -9.41
C ILE A 201 4.40 -8.88 -8.07
N ASP A 202 4.30 -10.13 -7.59
CA ASP A 202 4.88 -10.53 -6.30
C ASP A 202 6.41 -10.54 -6.38
N PHE A 203 6.95 -10.95 -7.54
CA PHE A 203 8.37 -10.86 -7.83
C PHE A 203 8.85 -9.40 -7.84
N LEU A 204 8.13 -8.49 -8.48
CA LEU A 204 8.46 -7.06 -8.46
C LEU A 204 8.40 -6.47 -7.05
N PHE A 205 7.39 -6.79 -6.24
CA PHE A 205 7.35 -6.38 -4.82
C PHE A 205 8.56 -6.91 -4.05
N GLN A 206 8.94 -8.17 -4.26
CA GLN A 206 10.13 -8.74 -3.61
C GLN A 206 11.41 -7.99 -4.03
N ARG A 207 11.56 -7.65 -5.32
CA ARG A 207 12.69 -6.87 -5.82
C ARG A 207 12.70 -5.44 -5.26
N ALA A 208 11.53 -4.79 -5.21
CA ALA A 208 11.37 -3.46 -4.65
C ALA A 208 11.78 -3.42 -3.17
N ARG A 209 11.27 -4.36 -2.35
CA ARG A 209 11.62 -4.48 -0.93
C ARG A 209 13.12 -4.64 -0.70
N LYS A 210 13.79 -5.51 -1.48
CA LYS A 210 15.24 -5.71 -1.38
C LYS A 210 16.06 -4.44 -1.63
N ARG A 211 15.49 -3.46 -2.35
CA ARG A 211 16.11 -2.16 -2.64
C ARG A 211 15.57 -1.01 -1.80
N GLY A 212 14.50 -1.23 -1.02
CA GLY A 212 13.75 -0.16 -0.36
C GLY A 212 12.97 0.72 -1.34
N TYR A 213 12.61 0.19 -2.50
CA TYR A 213 11.73 0.87 -3.47
C TYR A 213 10.26 0.65 -3.12
N VAL A 214 9.41 1.53 -3.64
CA VAL A 214 7.96 1.45 -3.56
C VAL A 214 7.39 1.20 -4.95
N MET A 215 6.20 0.59 -4.99
CA MET A 215 5.48 0.31 -6.21
C MET A 215 4.01 0.67 -6.04
N PHE A 216 3.49 1.55 -6.89
CA PHE A 216 2.09 1.98 -6.85
C PHE A 216 1.63 2.42 -8.24
N VAL A 217 0.33 2.29 -8.50
CA VAL A 217 -0.26 2.72 -9.77
C VAL A 217 -0.38 4.24 -9.78
N GLN A 218 0.20 4.83 -10.81
CA GLN A 218 0.01 6.21 -11.17
C GLN A 218 -1.20 6.32 -12.10
N GLU A 219 -2.28 6.91 -11.61
CA GLU A 219 -3.47 7.16 -12.43
C GLU A 219 -3.18 8.22 -13.51
N ALA A 220 -3.94 8.16 -14.60
CA ALA A 220 -3.77 9.08 -15.72
C ALA A 220 -4.12 10.52 -15.32
N ASP A 221 -3.32 11.46 -15.80
CA ASP A 221 -3.50 12.91 -15.66
C ASP A 221 -3.36 13.56 -17.05
N GLU A 222 -3.68 14.85 -17.19
CA GLU A 222 -3.61 15.58 -18.48
C GLU A 222 -2.24 15.44 -19.18
N THR A 223 -1.19 15.21 -18.40
CA THR A 223 0.20 15.14 -18.86
C THR A 223 0.79 13.72 -18.91
N ARG A 224 0.12 12.72 -18.31
CA ARG A 224 0.72 11.39 -18.07
C ARG A 224 -0.30 10.28 -18.23
N PRO A 225 -0.02 9.23 -19.03
CA PRO A 225 -0.89 8.06 -19.09
C PRO A 225 -0.82 7.27 -17.78
N ARG A 226 -1.83 6.44 -17.55
CA ARG A 226 -1.85 5.50 -16.42
C ARG A 226 -0.65 4.56 -16.51
N GLN A 227 0.16 4.49 -15.46
CA GLN A 227 1.40 3.73 -15.43
C GLN A 227 1.69 3.18 -14.04
N LEU A 228 2.52 2.15 -13.93
CA LEU A 228 3.02 1.66 -12.65
C LEU A 228 4.36 2.32 -12.34
N TYR A 229 4.52 2.92 -11.17
CA TYR A 229 5.83 3.43 -10.74
C TYR A 229 6.62 2.33 -10.02
N PHE A 230 7.90 2.20 -10.34
CA PHE A 230 8.86 1.34 -9.64
C PHE A 230 10.14 2.14 -9.36
N GLY A 231 10.40 2.45 -8.09
CA GLY A 231 11.55 3.27 -7.72
C GLY A 231 11.58 3.68 -6.25
N PRO A 232 12.56 4.48 -5.82
CA PRO A 232 12.63 4.99 -4.46
C PRO A 232 11.39 5.82 -4.12
N SER A 233 10.94 5.77 -2.85
CA SER A 233 9.88 6.66 -2.38
C SER A 233 10.43 8.09 -2.39
N ARG A 234 9.88 8.92 -3.28
CA ARG A 234 10.14 10.35 -3.28
C ARG A 234 8.85 11.11 -3.00
N PRO A 235 8.97 12.29 -2.38
CA PRO A 235 7.82 13.10 -2.03
C PRO A 235 7.15 13.62 -3.31
N GLY A 236 5.81 13.66 -3.35
CA GLY A 236 5.05 14.08 -4.53
C GLY A 236 5.01 13.09 -5.69
N MET A 237 5.46 11.84 -5.50
CA MET A 237 5.41 10.80 -6.54
C MET A 237 4.06 10.09 -6.68
N ILE A 238 3.19 10.16 -5.65
CA ILE A 238 1.84 9.60 -5.72
C ILE A 238 0.96 10.58 -6.51
N PRO A 239 0.43 10.22 -7.70
CA PRO A 239 -0.28 11.18 -8.54
C PRO A 239 -1.59 11.62 -7.92
N GLY A 240 -1.95 12.86 -8.19
CA GLY A 240 -3.12 13.50 -7.59
C GLY A 240 -2.92 13.89 -6.11
N ILE A 241 -1.72 13.69 -5.54
CA ILE A 241 -1.43 13.99 -4.14
C ILE A 241 -0.30 15.01 -4.03
N ARG A 242 -0.49 16.01 -3.17
CA ARG A 242 0.49 17.08 -2.96
C ARG A 242 1.71 16.57 -2.20
N ASP A 243 2.85 17.21 -2.45
CA ASP A 243 4.08 17.00 -1.66
C ASP A 243 4.01 17.74 -0.31
N VAL A 244 3.18 17.21 0.58
CA VAL A 244 2.99 17.74 1.93
C VAL A 244 3.29 16.69 2.99
N VAL A 245 3.88 17.13 4.09
CA VAL A 245 4.08 16.30 5.28
C VAL A 245 3.04 16.72 6.31
N TYR A 246 2.15 15.81 6.68
CA TYR A 246 1.10 16.10 7.65
C TYR A 246 1.64 16.12 9.07
N GLU A 247 1.36 17.21 9.78
CA GLU A 247 1.63 17.33 11.21
C GLU A 247 0.38 16.98 12.01
N LEU A 248 0.51 15.91 12.80
CA LEU A 248 -0.54 15.34 13.64
C LEU A 248 -0.14 15.47 15.10
N ALA A 249 -0.94 16.18 15.89
CA ALA A 249 -0.69 16.39 17.31
C ALA A 249 -1.77 15.74 18.18
N TRP A 250 -1.36 15.15 19.31
CA TRP A 250 -2.28 14.55 20.28
C TRP A 250 -3.17 15.61 20.95
N GLY A 251 -4.45 15.31 21.15
CA GLY A 251 -5.41 16.27 21.69
C GLY A 251 -5.83 17.38 20.70
N ARG A 252 -5.35 17.32 19.45
CA ARG A 252 -5.79 18.19 18.35
C ARG A 252 -6.28 17.38 17.16
N SER A 253 -5.32 16.78 16.44
CA SER A 253 -5.52 16.10 15.16
C SER A 253 -5.78 14.60 15.30
N LEU A 254 -5.20 13.99 16.34
CA LEU A 254 -5.24 12.56 16.57
C LEU A 254 -6.50 12.18 17.35
N LEU A 255 -7.30 11.28 16.79
CA LEU A 255 -8.44 10.68 17.50
C LEU A 255 -8.00 9.48 18.33
N GLU A 256 -7.09 8.68 17.79
CA GLU A 256 -6.55 7.50 18.45
C GLU A 256 -5.10 7.29 18.04
N PHE A 257 -4.26 6.89 19.01
CA PHE A 257 -2.85 6.57 18.78
C PHE A 257 -2.47 5.35 19.63
N LYS A 258 -2.17 4.24 18.98
CA LYS A 258 -1.82 2.95 19.59
C LYS A 258 -0.38 2.57 19.23
N PRO A 259 0.63 3.12 19.94
CA PRO A 259 2.02 2.78 19.70
C PRO A 259 2.37 1.42 20.33
N THR A 260 3.20 0.65 19.64
CA THR A 260 3.82 -0.57 20.14
C THR A 260 5.34 -0.40 20.06
N ILE A 261 6.00 -0.49 21.22
CA ILE A 261 7.47 -0.52 21.30
C ILE A 261 7.88 -1.99 21.43
N LYS A 262 8.44 -2.57 20.38
CA LYS A 262 8.86 -3.97 20.36
C LYS A 262 10.32 -4.08 20.80
N THR A 263 10.56 -4.50 22.04
CA THR A 263 11.91 -4.82 22.53
C THR A 263 12.25 -6.31 22.44
N ALA A 264 11.24 -7.17 22.30
CA ALA A 264 11.43 -8.60 22.08
C ALA A 264 12.16 -8.85 20.75
N ASN A 265 13.14 -9.75 20.77
CA ASN A 265 13.97 -10.12 19.61
C ASN A 265 14.75 -8.97 18.97
N GLN A 266 14.97 -7.85 19.68
CA GLN A 266 15.81 -6.78 19.18
C GLN A 266 17.27 -7.23 19.03
N ILE A 267 17.86 -6.84 17.91
CA ILE A 267 19.20 -7.26 17.51
C ILE A 267 20.13 -6.08 17.69
N GLY A 268 21.18 -6.26 18.50
CA GLY A 268 22.19 -5.22 18.72
C GLY A 268 23.32 -5.30 17.71
N LYS A 269 23.59 -6.51 17.20
CA LYS A 269 24.68 -6.82 16.27
C LYS A 269 24.26 -7.91 15.28
N VAL A 270 24.65 -7.78 14.02
CA VAL A 270 24.46 -8.79 12.99
C VAL A 270 25.81 -9.22 12.43
N THR A 271 26.09 -10.52 12.48
CA THR A 271 27.26 -11.13 11.86
C THR A 271 26.82 -11.96 10.66
N VAL A 272 27.19 -11.52 9.46
CA VAL A 272 26.95 -12.27 8.21
C VAL A 272 28.19 -13.08 7.87
N ARG A 273 28.02 -14.38 7.72
CA ARG A 273 29.07 -15.31 7.30
C ARG A 273 28.78 -15.87 5.91
N GLY A 274 29.83 -16.03 5.13
CA GLY A 274 29.79 -16.66 3.83
C GLY A 274 31.10 -17.36 3.50
N TRP A 275 31.16 -17.95 2.32
CA TRP A 275 32.33 -18.66 1.85
C TRP A 275 32.74 -18.17 0.47
N HIS A 276 33.96 -17.66 0.35
CA HIS A 276 34.48 -17.22 -0.93
C HIS A 276 34.88 -18.45 -1.75
N ARG A 277 34.04 -18.87 -2.71
CA ARG A 277 34.27 -20.11 -3.49
C ARG A 277 35.61 -20.13 -4.25
N THR A 278 36.01 -19.01 -4.85
CA THR A 278 37.26 -18.90 -5.63
C THR A 278 38.50 -18.94 -4.74
N ARG A 279 38.52 -18.16 -3.65
CA ARG A 279 39.66 -18.04 -2.74
C ARG A 279 39.70 -19.13 -1.66
N LYS A 280 38.58 -19.84 -1.46
CA LYS A 280 38.35 -20.83 -0.39
C LYS A 280 38.60 -20.25 1.01
N GLU A 281 38.19 -19.00 1.22
CA GLU A 281 38.34 -18.28 2.48
C GLU A 281 36.96 -17.97 3.09
N PRO A 282 36.85 -17.97 4.43
CA PRO A 282 35.63 -17.53 5.10
C PRO A 282 35.45 -16.02 4.95
N ILE A 283 34.22 -15.60 4.65
CA ILE A 283 33.79 -14.20 4.73
C ILE A 283 33.04 -14.07 6.05
N SER A 284 33.43 -13.12 6.89
CA SER A 284 32.71 -12.83 8.13
C SER A 284 32.72 -11.33 8.35
N ARG A 285 31.54 -10.71 8.40
CA ARG A 285 31.39 -9.29 8.70
C ARG A 285 30.31 -9.07 9.73
N THR A 286 30.69 -8.34 10.77
CA THR A 286 29.82 -7.92 11.86
C THR A 286 29.55 -6.43 11.73
N VAL A 287 28.30 -6.04 11.93
CA VAL A 287 27.86 -4.65 12.05
C VAL A 287 27.02 -4.54 13.32
N ASP A 288 27.10 -3.41 14.00
CA ASP A 288 26.32 -3.08 15.19
C ASP A 288 25.52 -1.78 14.99
N LEU A 289 24.73 -1.42 16.00
CA LEU A 289 23.85 -0.24 15.97
C LEU A 289 24.62 1.10 15.85
N ASP A 290 25.91 1.12 16.16
CA ASP A 290 26.74 2.33 16.11
C ASP A 290 27.20 2.68 14.69
N ASP A 291 26.97 1.81 13.69
CA ASP A 291 27.26 2.12 12.28
C ASP A 291 26.43 3.34 11.82
N GLU A 292 27.11 4.33 11.23
CA GLU A 292 26.53 5.61 10.83
C GLU A 292 25.29 5.47 9.93
N ARG A 293 25.23 4.37 9.16
CA ARG A 293 24.15 4.07 8.22
C ARG A 293 22.88 3.55 8.90
N ILE A 294 22.95 3.14 10.17
CA ILE A 294 21.79 2.79 10.98
C ILE A 294 21.12 4.07 11.46
N THR A 295 20.28 4.64 10.59
CA THR A 295 19.66 5.97 10.81
C THR A 295 18.31 5.92 11.51
N ALA A 296 17.63 4.77 11.49
CA ALA A 296 16.32 4.62 12.10
C ALA A 296 16.41 4.66 13.63
N ASN A 297 15.50 5.39 14.29
CA ASN A 297 15.28 5.39 15.74
C ASN A 297 16.55 5.53 16.61
N LYS A 298 17.57 6.28 16.17
CA LYS A 298 18.85 6.46 16.89
C LYS A 298 18.66 6.86 18.36
N ASP A 299 17.69 7.73 18.62
CA ASP A 299 17.35 8.22 19.97
C ASP A 299 16.81 7.14 20.93
N LEU A 300 16.37 6.00 20.39
CA LEU A 300 15.85 4.86 21.14
C LEU A 300 16.83 3.68 21.21
N HIS A 301 18.02 3.76 20.61
CA HIS A 301 19.03 2.69 20.71
C HIS A 301 19.43 2.39 22.15
N ARG A 302 19.35 3.38 23.05
CA ARG A 302 19.53 3.19 24.50
C ARG A 302 18.56 2.16 25.10
N VAL A 303 17.35 2.03 24.57
CA VAL A 303 16.35 1.05 25.02
C VAL A 303 16.75 -0.35 24.56
N ILE A 304 17.22 -0.48 23.32
CA ILE A 304 17.72 -1.74 22.77
C ILE A 304 18.93 -2.23 23.58
N ASN A 305 19.90 -1.35 23.82
CA ASN A 305 21.12 -1.68 24.56
C ASN A 305 20.83 -2.10 26.01
N ALA A 306 19.83 -1.49 26.66
CA ALA A 306 19.43 -1.87 28.01
C ALA A 306 18.80 -3.27 28.11
N CYS A 307 18.21 -3.78 27.01
CA CYS A 307 17.54 -5.08 26.97
C CYS A 307 18.47 -6.25 26.62
N ALA A 308 19.80 -6.09 26.70
CA ALA A 308 20.79 -7.09 26.32
C ALA A 308 20.55 -7.63 24.90
N ALA A 309 20.55 -6.72 23.93
CA ALA A 309 20.23 -7.01 22.54
C ALA A 309 21.05 -8.18 21.97
N ARG A 310 20.37 -9.09 21.29
CA ARG A 310 20.94 -10.33 20.76
C ARG A 310 21.93 -10.05 19.62
N GLU A 311 22.91 -10.94 19.46
CA GLU A 311 23.64 -11.08 18.19
C GLU A 311 22.90 -12.04 17.24
N GLU A 312 22.62 -11.58 16.03
CA GLU A 312 22.07 -12.41 14.96
C GLU A 312 23.18 -12.90 14.05
N MET A 313 23.20 -14.20 13.78
CA MET A 313 24.19 -14.82 12.92
C MET A 313 23.53 -15.35 11.66
N VAL A 314 23.86 -14.75 10.52
CA VAL A 314 23.29 -15.10 9.21
C VAL A 314 24.30 -15.96 8.47
N VAL A 315 23.90 -17.20 8.16
CA VAL A 315 24.75 -18.24 7.55
C VAL A 315 24.12 -18.92 6.34
N ASP A 316 22.83 -18.67 6.12
CA ASP A 316 21.97 -19.31 5.11
C ASP A 316 21.94 -18.55 3.77
N GLU A 317 22.49 -17.34 3.74
CA GLU A 317 22.51 -16.51 2.54
C GLU A 317 23.87 -16.52 1.84
N PRO A 318 23.91 -16.77 0.51
CA PRO A 318 25.15 -16.73 -0.24
C PRO A 318 25.64 -15.29 -0.40
N VAL A 319 26.69 -14.92 0.33
CA VAL A 319 27.47 -13.69 0.13
C VAL A 319 28.83 -14.02 -0.46
N PHE A 320 29.24 -13.28 -1.48
CA PHE A 320 30.47 -13.56 -2.24
C PHE A 320 31.58 -12.55 -1.95
N THR A 321 31.25 -11.39 -1.37
CA THR A 321 32.24 -10.38 -0.98
C THR A 321 32.02 -9.85 0.44
N ASN A 322 33.08 -9.30 1.04
CA ASN A 322 32.99 -8.58 2.31
C ASN A 322 32.06 -7.37 2.25
N CYS A 323 31.99 -6.70 1.09
CA CYS A 323 31.10 -5.57 0.88
C CYS A 323 29.63 -6.03 0.92
N GLU A 324 29.29 -7.08 0.18
CA GLU A 324 27.95 -7.70 0.21
C GLU A 324 27.54 -8.16 1.60
N ALA A 325 28.45 -8.81 2.35
CA ALA A 325 28.20 -9.23 3.72
C ALA A 325 27.89 -8.04 4.64
N ARG A 326 28.62 -6.92 4.50
CA ARG A 326 28.38 -5.68 5.26
C ARG A 326 27.06 -5.02 4.88
N GLU A 327 26.76 -4.90 3.59
CA GLU A 327 25.48 -4.34 3.13
C GLU A 327 24.30 -5.18 3.64
N ARG A 328 24.44 -6.51 3.65
CA ARG A 328 23.39 -7.39 4.15
C ARG A 328 23.20 -7.26 5.65
N ALA A 329 24.29 -7.20 6.43
CA ALA A 329 24.22 -6.99 7.87
C ALA A 329 23.47 -5.69 8.21
N ILE A 330 23.75 -4.62 7.46
CA ILE A 330 23.11 -3.31 7.65
C ILE A 330 21.64 -3.33 7.27
N ALA A 331 21.28 -3.97 6.16
CA ALA A 331 19.88 -4.10 5.78
C ALA A 331 19.08 -4.80 6.88
N ILE A 332 19.61 -5.88 7.46
CA ILE A 332 18.95 -6.64 8.53
C ILE A 332 18.81 -5.79 9.80
N LEU A 333 19.87 -5.09 10.22
CA LEU A 333 19.81 -4.18 11.38
C LEU A 333 18.83 -3.03 11.15
N LEU A 334 18.83 -2.43 9.97
CA LEU A 334 17.91 -1.35 9.62
C LEU A 334 16.45 -1.82 9.66
N ASP A 335 16.15 -2.97 9.07
CA ASP A 335 14.80 -3.53 9.06
C ASP A 335 14.30 -3.80 10.48
N GLN A 336 15.13 -4.37 11.36
CA GLN A 336 14.77 -4.56 12.76
C GLN A 336 14.61 -3.25 13.54
N THR A 337 15.50 -2.29 13.30
CA THR A 337 15.45 -0.99 13.98
C THR A 337 14.21 -0.18 13.56
N LYS A 338 13.72 -0.37 12.32
CA LYS A 338 12.46 0.21 11.84
C LYS A 338 11.24 -0.41 12.51
N GLU A 339 11.29 -1.68 12.88
CA GLU A 339 10.19 -2.37 13.60
C GLU A 339 10.14 -2.06 15.11
N LEU A 340 11.14 -1.35 15.64
CA LEU A 340 11.22 -0.99 17.05
C LEU A 340 9.97 -0.25 17.55
N VAL A 341 9.47 0.70 16.75
CA VAL A 341 8.28 1.49 17.09
C VAL A 341 7.32 1.48 15.91
N THR A 342 6.22 0.76 16.09
CA THR A 342 5.08 0.75 15.17
C THR A 342 3.89 1.41 15.85
N ALA A 343 2.98 2.02 15.09
CA ALA A 343 1.77 2.60 15.65
C ALA A 343 0.58 2.46 14.70
N ASP A 344 -0.59 2.19 15.27
CA ASP A 344 -1.87 2.34 14.59
C ASP A 344 -2.51 3.66 15.01
N VAL A 345 -2.97 4.42 14.03
CA VAL A 345 -3.41 5.81 14.22
C VAL A 345 -4.78 5.99 13.57
N LYS A 346 -5.66 6.74 14.24
CA LYS A 346 -6.98 7.14 13.72
C LYS A 346 -7.09 8.65 13.70
N ILE A 347 -7.51 9.20 12.57
CA ILE A 347 -7.76 10.63 12.37
C ILE A 347 -9.06 10.86 11.60
N VAL A 348 -9.49 12.12 11.55
CA VAL A 348 -10.53 12.57 10.62
C VAL A 348 -10.08 12.32 9.18
N GLY A 349 -11.02 11.99 8.30
CA GLY A 349 -10.74 11.58 6.93
C GLY A 349 -9.85 12.56 6.16
N LEU A 350 -8.68 12.11 5.74
CA LEU A 350 -7.74 12.84 4.89
C LEU A 350 -7.55 12.09 3.57
N PRO A 351 -8.28 12.42 2.49
CA PRO A 351 -8.19 11.70 1.21
C PRO A 351 -6.75 11.61 0.64
N GLU A 352 -5.93 12.61 0.93
CA GLU A 352 -4.55 12.73 0.43
C GLU A 352 -3.53 11.93 1.24
N LEU A 353 -3.90 11.35 2.38
CA LEU A 353 -3.00 10.53 3.19
C LEU A 353 -2.99 9.08 2.67
N ARG A 354 -1.83 8.62 2.19
CA ARG A 354 -1.64 7.32 1.55
C ARG A 354 -0.43 6.56 2.06
N ALA A 355 -0.42 5.25 1.83
CA ALA A 355 0.72 4.39 2.12
C ALA A 355 1.96 4.88 1.35
N GLY A 356 3.12 4.86 2.00
CA GLY A 356 4.38 5.34 1.44
C GLY A 356 4.73 6.80 1.77
N GLN A 357 3.84 7.56 2.40
CA GLN A 357 4.10 8.92 2.86
C GLN A 357 4.72 8.97 4.25
N ILE A 358 5.32 10.12 4.58
CA ILE A 358 5.84 10.42 5.92
C ILE A 358 4.90 11.42 6.60
N VAL A 359 4.54 11.13 7.84
CA VAL A 359 3.80 12.04 8.73
C VAL A 359 4.64 12.39 9.95
N VAL A 360 4.38 13.55 10.54
CA VAL A 360 5.04 14.01 11.76
C VAL A 360 4.03 13.94 12.90
N ILE A 361 4.35 13.15 13.93
CA ILE A 361 3.51 12.99 15.12
C ILE A 361 4.17 13.74 16.28
N LYS A 362 3.40 14.63 16.94
CA LYS A 362 3.84 15.49 18.05
C LYS A 362 2.96 15.37 19.29
N GLU A 363 3.42 15.99 20.38
CA GLU A 363 2.71 16.09 21.67
C GLU A 363 2.52 14.75 22.40
N LEU A 364 3.40 13.77 22.15
CA LEU A 364 3.39 12.42 22.78
C LEU A 364 4.71 12.11 23.52
N GLY A 365 5.51 13.14 23.80
CA GLY A 365 6.82 13.05 24.45
C GLY A 365 7.94 12.53 23.53
N ALA A 366 9.18 12.58 23.99
CA ALA A 366 10.36 12.33 23.14
C ALA A 366 10.45 10.90 22.56
N ARG A 367 9.87 9.90 23.23
CA ARG A 367 9.94 8.49 22.78
C ARG A 367 8.98 8.18 21.63
N LEU A 368 7.87 8.90 21.54
CA LEU A 368 6.77 8.62 20.63
C LEU A 368 6.51 9.76 19.64
N SER A 369 6.95 10.98 19.94
CA SER A 369 6.96 12.05 18.95
C SER A 369 8.08 11.75 17.95
N GLY A 370 7.75 11.87 16.66
CA GLY A 370 8.60 11.32 15.61
C GLY A 370 8.12 11.60 14.19
N LYS A 371 9.01 11.36 13.24
CA LYS A 371 8.67 11.14 11.84
C LYS A 371 8.27 9.69 11.67
N TYR A 372 7.09 9.46 11.14
CA TYR A 372 6.51 8.14 10.93
C TYR A 372 6.31 7.89 9.44
N PHE A 373 6.78 6.75 8.96
CA PHE A 373 6.51 6.25 7.63
C PHE A 373 5.22 5.45 7.65
N VAL A 374 4.24 5.86 6.84
CA VAL A 374 2.93 5.23 6.72
C VAL A 374 3.06 3.98 5.86
N THR A 375 2.75 2.81 6.43
CA THR A 375 2.86 1.52 5.73
C THR A 375 1.54 1.10 5.11
N LYS A 376 0.42 1.43 5.77
CA LYS A 376 -0.93 1.09 5.31
C LYS A 376 -1.89 2.22 5.63
N THR A 377 -2.82 2.53 4.74
CA THR A 377 -3.96 3.40 5.07
C THR A 377 -5.27 2.69 4.75
N GLN A 378 -6.28 3.04 5.53
CA GLN A 378 -7.65 2.65 5.33
C GLN A 378 -8.52 3.88 5.50
N HIS A 379 -9.29 4.18 4.47
CA HIS A 379 -10.24 5.29 4.40
C HIS A 379 -11.64 4.69 4.45
N SER A 380 -12.39 4.97 5.50
CA SER A 380 -13.75 4.45 5.68
C SER A 380 -14.73 5.60 5.79
N MET A 381 -15.79 5.56 4.97
CA MET A 381 -16.91 6.47 5.03
C MET A 381 -18.19 5.66 5.29
N ASP A 382 -18.84 5.94 6.40
CA ASP A 382 -20.08 5.29 6.85
C ASP A 382 -20.95 6.30 7.62
N GLU A 383 -21.95 5.82 8.36
CA GLU A 383 -22.85 6.66 9.17
C GLU A 383 -22.11 7.48 10.26
N SER A 384 -20.91 7.06 10.67
CA SER A 384 -20.06 7.78 11.63
C SER A 384 -19.22 8.90 11.00
N GLY A 385 -19.33 9.08 9.68
CA GLY A 385 -18.60 10.08 8.91
C GLY A 385 -17.40 9.50 8.18
N TYR A 386 -16.39 10.32 7.92
CA TYR A 386 -15.19 9.91 7.20
C TYR A 386 -13.99 9.84 8.14
N LEU A 387 -13.39 8.67 8.22
CA LEU A 387 -12.24 8.37 9.05
C LEU A 387 -11.10 7.82 8.19
N THR A 388 -9.88 8.22 8.54
CA THR A 388 -8.65 7.62 8.01
C THR A 388 -7.93 6.94 9.16
N THR A 389 -7.79 5.63 9.06
CA THR A 389 -6.95 4.81 9.94
C THR A 389 -5.70 4.41 9.20
N PHE A 390 -4.53 4.48 9.83
CA PHE A 390 -3.30 4.08 9.19
C PHE A 390 -2.34 3.40 10.16
N SER A 391 -1.60 2.44 9.64
CA SER A 391 -0.48 1.82 10.33
C SER A 391 0.81 2.50 9.87
N CYS A 392 1.71 2.76 10.81
CA CYS A 392 2.97 3.42 10.52
C CYS A 392 4.10 2.89 11.39
N ARG A 393 5.33 3.17 10.97
CA ARG A 393 6.54 2.88 11.73
C ARG A 393 7.36 4.15 11.92
N ARG A 394 8.02 4.29 13.07
CA ARG A 394 8.84 5.46 13.35
C ARG A 394 10.17 5.34 12.64
N GLU A 395 10.55 6.39 11.91
CA GLU A 395 11.85 6.48 11.25
C GLU A 395 12.83 7.29 12.12
N ALA A 396 12.38 8.40 12.73
CA ALA A 396 13.23 9.23 13.58
C ALA A 396 12.42 10.01 14.62
N GLY A 397 13.08 10.52 15.66
CA GLY A 397 12.51 11.52 16.55
C GLY A 397 12.24 12.86 15.85
N VAL A 398 11.46 13.70 16.51
CA VAL A 398 11.35 15.13 16.19
C VAL A 398 12.12 15.86 17.29
N ASP A 399 13.02 16.77 16.88
CA ASP A 399 13.76 17.64 17.80
C ASP A 399 12.83 18.65 18.49
#